data_AF-A0A398BAY4-F1
#
_entry.id   AF-A0A398BAY4-F1
#
_cell.length_a   1.000
_cell.length_b   1.000
_cell.length_c   1.000
_cell.angle_alpha   90.00
_cell.angle_beta   90.00
_cell.angle_gamma   90.00
#
_symmetry.space_group_name_H-M   'P 1'
#
loop_
_entity.id
_entity.type
_entity.pdbx_description
1 polymer ?
#
loop_
_entity_poly.entity_id
_entity_poly.type
_entity_poly.pdbx_seq_one_letter_code
_entity_poly.pdbx_strand_id
1 'polypeptide(L)'
;MAKIGTQKTITVEGIDYTLQHPGSREYMRIQDRITQDNGVPSSEKTADEVFKHIVVDPKVSFDYFDENDGLEEVIKEALSFLRTGK
;
A
#
# COMPACT_ATOMS: atom_id res chain seq x y z
N MET A 1 13.72 -9.77 -0.79
CA MET A 1 13.25 -8.77 -1.77
C MET A 1 12.19 -9.45 -2.62
N ALA A 2 10.92 -9.04 -2.51
CA ALA A 2 9.88 -9.56 -3.41
C ALA A 2 10.26 -9.26 -4.86
N LYS A 3 9.97 -10.22 -5.74
CA LYS A 3 10.07 -9.97 -7.18
C LYS A 3 8.86 -9.15 -7.60
N ILE A 4 9.03 -8.35 -8.66
CA ILE A 4 7.91 -7.65 -9.29
C ILE A 4 6.81 -8.66 -9.62
N GLY A 5 5.57 -8.34 -9.25
CA GLY A 5 4.43 -9.23 -9.48
C GLY A 5 4.18 -10.31 -8.42
N THR A 6 4.91 -10.32 -7.29
CA THR A 6 4.44 -11.08 -6.12
C THR A 6 3.10 -10.50 -5.68
N GLN A 7 2.10 -11.36 -5.53
CA GLN A 7 0.79 -10.99 -5.00
C GLN A 7 0.58 -11.63 -3.63
N LYS A 8 -0.11 -10.93 -2.75
CA LYS A 8 -0.51 -11.39 -1.42
C LYS A 8 -1.95 -10.99 -1.20
N THR A 9 -2.80 -11.95 -0.88
CA THR A 9 -4.16 -11.65 -0.43
C THR A 9 -4.16 -11.53 1.08
N ILE A 10 -4.75 -10.47 1.60
CA ILE A 10 -4.98 -10.25 3.02
C ILE A 10 -6.47 -10.09 3.25
N THR A 11 -6.98 -10.61 4.36
CA THR A 11 -8.37 -10.38 4.77
C THR A 11 -8.34 -9.36 5.90
N VAL A 12 -8.96 -8.21 5.71
CA VAL A 12 -9.09 -7.15 6.72
C VAL A 12 -10.57 -6.83 6.87
N GLU A 13 -11.08 -6.86 8.10
CA GLU A 13 -12.50 -6.62 8.41
C GLU A 13 -13.49 -7.47 7.59
N GLY A 14 -13.07 -8.69 7.20
CA GLY A 14 -13.87 -9.60 6.39
C GLY A 14 -13.86 -9.31 4.88
N ILE A 15 -13.02 -8.37 4.42
CA ILE A 15 -12.84 -8.01 3.03
C ILE A 15 -11.47 -8.51 2.56
N ASP A 16 -11.46 -9.24 1.45
CA ASP A 16 -10.23 -9.76 0.84
C ASP A 16 -9.60 -8.71 -0.06
N TYR A 17 -8.39 -8.28 0.30
CA TYR A 17 -7.58 -7.34 -0.46
C TYR A 17 -6.39 -8.06 -1.08
N THR A 18 -6.23 -7.91 -2.38
CA THR A 18 -5.09 -8.37 -3.15
C THR A 18 -4.06 -7.24 -3.23
N LEU A 19 -2.92 -7.47 -2.61
CA LEU A 19 -1.74 -6.63 -2.69
C LEU A 19 -0.79 -7.17 -3.77
N GLN A 20 -0.19 -6.28 -4.56
CA GLN A 20 0.80 -6.63 -5.56
C GLN A 20 2.05 -5.77 -5.39
N HIS A 21 3.21 -6.42 -5.46
CA HIS A 21 4.47 -5.71 -5.31
C HIS A 21 4.81 -4.95 -6.60
N PRO A 22 4.88 -3.59 -6.59
CA PRO A 22 5.05 -2.78 -7.80
C PRO A 22 6.47 -2.86 -8.39
N GLY A 23 7.39 -3.52 -7.67
CA GLY A 23 8.79 -3.70 -8.05
C GLY A 23 9.69 -2.70 -7.33
N SER A 24 10.99 -3.01 -7.26
CA SER A 24 11.96 -2.19 -6.52
C SER A 24 12.07 -0.76 -7.04
N ARG A 25 11.94 -0.56 -8.35
CA ARG A 25 12.01 0.77 -8.97
C ARG A 25 10.83 1.65 -8.60
N GLU A 26 9.61 1.12 -8.70
CA GLU A 26 8.41 1.88 -8.33
C GLU A 26 8.35 2.10 -6.82
N TYR A 27 8.80 1.13 -6.01
CA TYR A 27 8.94 1.34 -4.57
C TYR A 27 9.82 2.54 -4.21
N MET A 28 11.01 2.66 -4.83
CA MET A 28 11.87 3.83 -4.61
C MET A 28 11.20 5.13 -5.07
N ARG A 29 10.49 5.11 -6.20
CA ARG A 29 9.73 6.27 -6.68
C ARG A 29 8.62 6.67 -5.71
N ILE A 30 7.91 5.71 -5.12
CA ILE A 30 6.89 5.97 -4.10
C ILE A 30 7.54 6.62 -2.89
N GLN A 31 8.65 6.08 -2.39
CA GLN A 31 9.38 6.67 -1.27
C GLN A 31 9.81 8.12 -1.54
N ASP A 32 10.31 8.39 -2.74
CA ASP A 32 10.72 9.75 -3.14
C ASP A 32 9.52 10.72 -3.20
N ARG A 33 8.34 10.25 -3.64
CA ARG A 33 7.12 11.08 -3.73
C ARG A 33 6.46 11.37 -2.39
N ILE A 34 6.47 10.40 -1.48
CA ILE A 34 5.81 10.51 -0.16
C ILE A 34 6.65 11.31 0.82
N THR A 35 7.98 11.36 0.64
CA THR A 35 8.88 12.12 1.48
C THR A 35 8.65 13.62 1.28
N GLN A 36 8.29 14.32 2.36
CA GLN A 36 8.14 15.77 2.37
C GLN A 36 9.50 16.46 2.53
N ASP A 37 9.56 17.79 2.33
CA ASP A 37 10.79 18.59 2.42
C ASP A 37 11.50 18.50 3.80
N ASN A 38 10.75 18.12 4.84
CA ASN A 38 11.27 17.88 6.19
C ASN A 38 11.85 16.46 6.39
N GLY A 39 11.88 15.62 5.34
CA GLY A 39 12.34 14.23 5.40
C GLY A 39 11.33 13.25 6.01
N VAL A 40 10.11 13.69 6.33
CA VAL A 40 9.06 12.86 6.92
C VAL A 40 8.11 12.35 5.82
N PRO A 41 7.77 11.04 5.81
CA PRO A 41 6.75 10.52 4.92
C PRO A 41 5.38 11.14 5.24
N SER A 42 4.70 11.67 4.24
CA SER A 42 3.31 12.09 4.36
C SER A 42 2.41 10.87 4.43
N SER A 43 1.69 10.69 5.55
CA SER A 43 0.75 9.57 5.73
C SER A 43 -0.32 9.53 4.64
N GLU A 44 -0.84 10.70 4.27
CA GLU A 44 -1.84 10.85 3.20
C GLU A 44 -1.29 10.40 1.83
N LYS A 45 -0.13 10.93 1.40
CA LYS A 45 0.48 10.51 0.13
C LYS A 45 0.87 9.03 0.15
N THR A 46 1.30 8.53 1.31
CA THR A 46 1.66 7.12 1.47
C THR A 46 0.47 6.22 1.23
N ALA A 47 -0.66 6.52 1.86
CA ALA A 47 -1.89 5.77 1.67
C ALA A 47 -2.39 5.86 0.21
N ASP A 48 -2.36 7.05 -0.40
CA ASP A 48 -2.75 7.24 -1.81
C ASP A 48 -1.90 6.39 -2.78
N GLU A 49 -0.58 6.39 -2.62
CA GLU A 49 0.33 5.58 -3.43
C GLU A 49 0.15 4.07 -3.17
N VAL A 50 -0.13 3.68 -1.92
CA VAL A 50 -0.45 2.29 -1.56
C VAL A 50 -1.71 1.82 -2.29
N PHE A 51 -2.78 2.61 -2.28
CA PHE A 51 -4.03 2.25 -2.96
C PHE A 51 -3.89 2.19 -4.48
N LYS A 52 -3.03 3.03 -5.06
CA LYS A 52 -2.84 3.08 -6.52
C LYS A 52 -1.91 2.00 -7.06
N HIS A 53 -0.84 1.68 -6.33
CA HIS A 53 0.25 0.85 -6.85
C HIS A 53 0.38 -0.52 -6.17
N ILE A 54 -0.20 -0.68 -4.98
CA ILE A 54 -0.06 -1.90 -4.18
C ILE A 54 -1.37 -2.64 -4.08
N VAL A 55 -2.47 -1.97 -3.68
CA VAL A 55 -3.79 -2.60 -3.66
C VAL A 55 -4.31 -2.68 -5.09
N VAL A 56 -4.41 -3.89 -5.63
CA VAL A 56 -4.89 -4.10 -7.01
C VAL A 56 -6.35 -4.49 -7.06
N ASP A 57 -6.86 -5.12 -6.01
CA ASP A 57 -8.26 -5.54 -5.92
C ASP A 57 -8.70 -5.70 -4.45
N PRO A 58 -9.87 -5.22 -4.01
CA PRO A 58 -10.70 -4.23 -4.71
C PRO A 58 -9.96 -2.88 -4.83
N LYS A 59 -10.35 -2.06 -5.82
CA LYS A 59 -9.84 -0.69 -5.92
C LYS A 59 -10.41 0.15 -4.77
N VAL A 60 -9.55 0.42 -3.80
CA VAL A 60 -9.87 1.24 -2.63
C VAL A 60 -9.38 2.68 -2.80
N SER A 61 -9.95 3.56 -1.98
CA SER A 61 -9.57 4.97 -1.86
C SER A 61 -9.88 5.44 -0.45
N PHE A 62 -9.49 6.67 -0.08
CA PHE A 62 -9.89 7.22 1.21
C PHE A 62 -11.42 7.23 1.39
N ASP A 63 -12.17 7.61 0.35
CA ASP A 63 -13.65 7.60 0.39
C ASP A 63 -14.20 6.20 0.72
N TYR A 64 -13.55 5.14 0.21
CA TYR A 64 -13.94 3.77 0.53
C TYR A 64 -13.73 3.46 2.01
N PHE A 65 -12.61 3.91 2.59
CA PHE A 65 -12.29 3.67 3.99
C PHE A 65 -12.94 4.67 4.96
N ASP A 66 -13.52 5.77 4.47
CA ASP A 66 -14.40 6.63 5.27
C ASP A 66 -15.72 5.90 5.59
N GLU A 67 -16.13 4.94 4.76
CA GLU A 67 -17.30 4.09 4.97
C GLU A 67 -16.95 2.69 5.51
N ASN A 68 -15.69 2.26 5.38
CA ASN A 68 -15.22 0.91 5.76
C ASN A 68 -13.99 0.98 6.68
N ASP A 69 -14.06 0.29 7.80
CA ASP A 69 -12.93 0.18 8.72
C ASP A 69 -11.78 -0.67 8.14
N GLY A 70 -10.58 -0.55 8.72
CA GLY A 70 -9.41 -1.36 8.33
C GLY A 70 -8.35 -0.66 7.49
N LEU A 71 -8.49 0.65 7.22
CA LEU A 71 -7.50 1.48 6.52
C LEU A 71 -6.07 1.27 7.04
N GLU A 72 -5.88 1.44 8.36
CA GLU A 72 -4.56 1.39 8.98
C GLU A 72 -3.94 -0.01 8.85
N GLU A 73 -4.75 -1.06 8.95
CA GLU A 73 -4.30 -2.44 8.81
C GLU A 73 -3.92 -2.77 7.37
N VAL A 74 -4.73 -2.35 6.39
CA VAL A 74 -4.39 -2.48 4.96
C VAL A 74 -3.10 -1.77 4.63
N ILE A 75 -2.92 -0.52 5.09
CA ILE A 75 -1.68 0.24 4.87
C ILE A 75 -0.48 -0.45 5.52
N LYS A 76 -0.63 -0.91 6.77
CA LYS A 76 0.44 -1.58 7.52
C LYS A 76 0.86 -2.88 6.85
N GLU A 77 -0.09 -3.70 6.43
CA GLU A 77 0.17 -4.94 5.70
C GLU A 77 0.80 -4.66 4.33
N ALA A 78 0.34 -3.63 3.61
CA ALA A 78 0.92 -3.22 2.34
C ALA A 78 2.37 -2.74 2.49
N LEU A 79 2.66 -1.89 3.47
CA LEU A 79 4.02 -1.42 3.75
C LEU A 79 4.94 -2.55 4.23
N SER A 80 4.42 -3.46 5.06
CA SER A 80 5.13 -4.66 5.48
C SER A 80 5.49 -5.50 4.25
N PHE A 81 4.51 -5.78 3.40
CA PHE A 81 4.68 -6.55 2.18
C PHE A 81 5.69 -5.93 1.20
N LEU A 82 5.71 -4.60 1.07
CA LEU A 82 6.75 -3.90 0.30
C LEU A 82 8.16 -4.13 0.86
N ARG A 83 8.31 -4.15 2.19
CA ARG A 83 9.61 -4.25 2.85
C ARG A 83 10.13 -5.68 2.90
N THR A 84 9.29 -6.64 3.29
CA THR A 84 9.69 -8.06 3.44
C THR A 84 9.61 -8.83 2.13
N GLY A 85 8.68 -8.45 1.25
CA GLY A 85 8.39 -9.17 0.03
C GLY A 85 7.85 -10.59 0.24
N LYS A 86 7.29 -10.84 1.43
CA LYS A 86 6.66 -12.07 1.86
C LYS A 86 5.39 -11.71 2.63
#